data_AF-A0A4V2YMC3-F1
#
_entry.id   AF-A0A4V2YMC3-F1
#
_cell.length_a   1.000
_cell.length_b   1.000
_cell.length_c   1.000
_cell.angle_alpha   90.00
_cell.angle_beta   90.00
_cell.angle_gamma   90.00
#
_symmetry.space_group_name_H-M   'P 1'
#
loop_
_entity.id
_entity.type
_entity.pdbx_description
1 polymer ?
#
loop_
_entity_poly.entity_id
_entity_poly.type
_entity_poly.pdbx_seq_one_letter_code
_entity_poly.pdbx_strand_id
1 'polypeptide(L)'
;MSKSAIVSPQAPPRSGGWFVWNAGLWLVFFTLLYTQHLEDVADKIGALPLPVEVLVWIIFFPWVLATAVWTSGWWDDLRITFVALLAIVWTLISIPRTKTPTRAGRRPAH
;
A
#
# COMPACT_ATOMS: atom_id res chain seq x y z
N MET A 1 21.61 38.36 -23.26
CA MET A 1 20.18 38.24 -22.90
C MET A 1 19.93 36.88 -22.29
N SER A 2 19.92 36.79 -20.96
CA SER A 2 19.68 35.53 -20.24
C SER A 2 18.19 35.23 -20.23
N LYS A 3 17.77 34.16 -20.93
CA LYS A 3 16.41 33.64 -20.82
C LYS A 3 16.25 33.01 -19.44
N SER A 4 15.49 33.67 -18.57
CA SER A 4 15.03 33.13 -17.30
C SER A 4 14.32 31.80 -17.55
N ALA A 5 14.88 30.71 -17.02
CA ALA A 5 14.19 29.44 -16.97
C ALA A 5 12.94 29.65 -16.09
N ILE A 6 11.78 29.68 -16.71
CA ILE A 6 10.50 29.54 -16.00
C ILE A 6 10.56 28.14 -15.40
N VAL A 7 10.84 28.07 -14.10
CA VAL A 7 10.62 26.87 -13.30
C VAL A 7 9.11 26.65 -13.36
N SER A 8 8.66 25.78 -14.26
CA SER A 8 7.27 25.30 -14.23
C SER A 8 7.00 24.79 -12.82
N PRO A 9 5.88 25.17 -12.18
CA PRO A 9 5.46 24.55 -10.93
C PRO A 9 5.39 23.05 -11.21
N GLN A 10 6.29 22.26 -10.61
CA GLN A 10 6.16 20.81 -10.65
C GLN A 10 4.81 20.50 -10.02
N ALA A 11 3.87 19.99 -10.82
CA ALA A 11 2.67 19.38 -10.29
C ALA A 11 3.11 18.39 -9.20
N PRO A 12 2.55 18.46 -7.98
CA PRO A 12 2.96 17.55 -6.92
C PRO A 12 2.86 16.12 -7.46
N PRO A 13 3.87 15.28 -7.22
CA PRO A 13 3.88 13.95 -7.77
C PRO A 13 2.58 13.28 -7.36
N ARG A 14 1.85 12.77 -8.36
CA ARG A 14 0.57 12.06 -8.25
C ARG A 14 0.62 10.86 -7.27
N SER A 15 1.81 10.55 -6.73
CA SER A 15 2.13 9.53 -5.74
C SER A 15 1.71 9.85 -4.31
N GLY A 16 1.51 11.13 -3.95
CA GLY A 16 1.12 11.49 -2.58
C GLY A 16 -0.24 10.90 -2.18
N GLY A 17 -1.22 10.96 -3.08
CA GLY A 17 -2.58 10.45 -2.82
C GLY A 17 -2.62 8.93 -2.62
N TRP A 18 -1.89 8.16 -3.44
CA TRP A 18 -1.81 6.70 -3.31
C TRP A 18 -1.15 6.24 -2.01
N PHE A 19 -0.08 6.94 -1.60
CA PHE A 19 0.59 6.69 -0.33
C PHE A 19 -0.30 7.03 0.85
N VAL A 20 -0.94 8.21 0.88
CA VAL A 20 -1.84 8.63 1.96
C VAL A 20 -3.05 7.70 2.05
N TRP A 21 -3.60 7.28 0.91
CA TRP A 21 -4.66 6.28 0.86
C TRP A 21 -4.22 4.94 1.48
N ASN A 22 -3.06 4.40 1.08
CA ASN A 22 -2.53 3.16 1.66
C ASN A 22 -2.24 3.30 3.16
N ALA A 23 -1.61 4.40 3.57
CA ALA A 23 -1.31 4.66 4.98
C ALA A 23 -2.59 4.79 5.81
N GLY A 24 -3.63 5.43 5.27
CA GLY A 24 -4.96 5.50 5.88
C GLY A 24 -5.59 4.11 6.06
N LEU A 25 -5.52 3.26 5.03
CA LEU A 25 -6.01 1.87 5.13
C LEU A 25 -5.28 1.06 6.21
N TRP A 26 -3.95 1.22 6.32
CA TRP A 26 -3.19 0.59 7.39
C TRP A 26 -3.55 1.14 8.77
N LEU A 27 -3.73 2.45 8.90
CA LEU A 27 -4.12 3.05 10.17
C LEU A 27 -5.50 2.56 10.64
N VAL A 28 -6.45 2.42 9.71
CA VAL A 28 -7.76 1.81 9.99
C VAL A 28 -7.60 0.34 10.42
N PHE A 29 -6.72 -0.43 9.76
CA PHE A 29 -6.40 -1.81 10.18
C PHE A 29 -5.93 -1.87 11.63
N PHE A 30 -4.92 -1.07 11.97
CA PHE A 30 -4.33 -1.06 13.30
C PHE A 30 -5.34 -0.60 14.35
N THR A 31 -6.22 0.33 13.99
CA THR A 31 -7.31 0.75 14.87
C THR A 31 -8.27 -0.41 15.14
N LEU A 32 -8.72 -1.11 14.10
CA LEU A 32 -9.59 -2.29 14.23
C LEU A 32 -8.94 -3.40 15.07
N LEU A 33 -7.64 -3.64 14.84
CA LEU A 33 -6.83 -4.58 15.59
C LEU A 33 -6.77 -4.24 17.08
N TYR A 34 -6.50 -2.97 17.39
CA TYR A 34 -6.47 -2.48 18.77
C TYR A 34 -7.84 -2.58 19.44
N THR A 35 -8.92 -2.34 18.69
CA THR A 35 -10.29 -2.44 19.18
C THR A 35 -10.87 -3.86 19.20
N GLN A 36 -10.08 -4.89 18.86
CA GLN A 36 -10.52 -6.31 18.83
C GLN A 36 -11.69 -6.60 17.86
N HIS A 37 -11.97 -5.73 16.90
CA HIS A 37 -13.05 -5.90 15.92
C HIS A 37 -12.61 -6.63 14.64
N LEU A 38 -11.38 -7.14 14.59
CA LEU A 38 -10.86 -7.85 13.43
C LEU A 38 -11.60 -9.16 13.16
N GLU A 39 -12.03 -9.86 14.21
CA GLU A 39 -12.78 -11.11 14.11
C GLU A 39 -14.15 -10.86 13.45
N ASP A 40 -14.88 -9.83 13.88
CA ASP A 40 -16.15 -9.42 13.28
C ASP A 40 -16.02 -9.09 11.78
N VAL A 41 -14.90 -8.47 11.40
CA VAL A 41 -14.62 -8.12 10.00
C VAL A 41 -14.25 -9.37 9.19
N ALA A 42 -13.45 -10.27 9.76
CA ALA A 42 -13.10 -11.53 9.13
C ALA A 42 -14.35 -12.39 8.85
N ASP A 43 -15.25 -12.49 9.82
CA ASP A 43 -16.51 -13.22 9.70
C ASP A 43 -17.40 -12.61 8.62
N LYS A 44 -17.47 -11.27 8.55
CA LYS A 44 -18.19 -10.58 7.47
C LYS A 44 -17.59 -10.87 6.10
N ILE A 45 -16.26 -10.86 5.99
CA ILE A 45 -15.54 -11.18 4.73
C ILE A 45 -15.82 -12.62 4.32
N GLY A 46 -15.75 -13.57 5.25
CA GLY A 46 -16.06 -14.98 4.99
C GLY A 46 -17.55 -15.26 4.69
N ALA A 47 -18.44 -14.37 5.14
CA ALA A 47 -19.87 -14.46 4.86
C ALA A 47 -20.29 -13.83 3.51
N LEU A 48 -19.35 -13.23 2.77
CA LEU A 48 -19.64 -12.61 1.47
C LEU A 48 -19.78 -13.67 0.34
N PRO A 49 -20.54 -13.37 -0.72
CA PRO A 49 -20.58 -14.23 -1.91
C PRO A 49 -19.19 -14.32 -2.56
N LEU A 50 -18.80 -15.52 -3.02
CA LEU A 50 -17.48 -15.79 -3.64
C LEU A 50 -16.97 -14.71 -4.61
N PRO A 51 -17.78 -14.15 -5.55
CA PRO A 51 -17.28 -13.13 -6.47
C PRO A 51 -16.88 -11.84 -5.75
N VAL A 52 -17.61 -11.47 -4.70
CA VAL A 52 -17.37 -10.27 -3.91
C VAL A 52 -16.18 -10.47 -2.99
N GLU A 53 -16.08 -11.65 -2.37
CA GLU A 53 -14.92 -12.04 -1.58
C GLU A 53 -13.62 -11.95 -2.41
N VAL A 54 -13.62 -12.50 -3.63
CA VAL A 54 -12.47 -12.40 -4.55
C VAL A 54 -12.16 -10.95 -4.92
N LEU A 55 -13.18 -10.12 -5.15
CA LEU A 55 -12.98 -8.71 -5.45
C LEU A 55 -12.32 -7.96 -4.29
N VAL A 56 -12.77 -8.23 -3.05
CA VAL A 56 -12.18 -7.66 -1.82
C VAL A 56 -10.76 -8.15 -1.64
N TRP A 57 -10.48 -9.43 -1.89
CA TRP A 57 -9.13 -9.98 -1.93
C TRP A 57 -8.24 -9.31 -2.98
N ILE A 58 -8.75 -8.92 -4.14
CA ILE A 58 -7.91 -8.25 -5.17
C ILE A 58 -7.62 -6.80 -4.77
N ILE A 59 -8.62 -6.08 -4.27
CA ILE A 59 -8.50 -4.65 -3.94
C ILE A 59 -7.71 -4.45 -2.64
N PHE A 60 -7.97 -5.30 -1.65
CA PHE A 60 -7.43 -5.20 -0.29
C PHE A 60 -6.56 -6.41 0.08
N PHE A 61 -5.94 -7.07 -0.92
CA PHE A 61 -5.11 -8.26 -0.76
C PHE A 61 -4.25 -8.27 0.51
N PRO A 62 -3.37 -7.27 0.74
CA PRO A 62 -2.53 -7.27 1.93
C PRO A 62 -3.32 -7.18 3.24
N TRP A 63 -4.45 -6.47 3.22
CA TRP A 63 -5.31 -6.24 4.37
C TRP A 63 -6.08 -7.52 4.75
N VAL A 64 -6.69 -8.17 3.76
CA VAL A 64 -7.43 -9.42 3.96
C VAL A 64 -6.49 -10.56 4.37
N LEU A 65 -5.30 -10.62 3.76
CA LEU A 65 -4.28 -11.59 4.15
C LEU A 65 -3.81 -11.36 5.59
N ALA A 66 -3.61 -10.09 5.99
CA ALA A 66 -3.27 -9.74 7.37
C ALA A 66 -4.39 -10.15 8.36
N THR A 67 -5.66 -9.89 8.03
CA THR A 67 -6.82 -10.35 8.82
C THR A 67 -6.85 -11.87 8.93
N ALA A 68 -6.64 -12.61 7.83
CA ALA A 68 -6.66 -14.06 7.82
C ALA A 68 -5.51 -14.68 8.64
N VAL A 69 -4.31 -14.07 8.59
CA VAL A 69 -3.20 -14.46 9.47
C VAL A 69 -3.53 -14.14 10.93
N TRP A 70 -4.20 -13.01 11.19
CA TRP A 70 -4.60 -12.62 12.53
C TRP A 70 -5.65 -13.56 13.14
N THR A 71 -6.60 -14.07 12.35
CA THR A 71 -7.60 -15.04 12.81
C THR A 71 -7.07 -16.49 12.84
N SER A 72 -5.89 -16.74 12.28
CA SER A 72 -5.23 -18.04 12.40
C SER A 72 -4.82 -18.29 13.86
N GLY A 73 -4.89 -19.54 14.34
CA GLY A 73 -4.53 -19.92 15.71
C GLY A 73 -3.04 -19.81 16.08
N TRP A 74 -2.29 -18.97 15.38
CA TRP A 74 -0.86 -18.76 15.59
C TRP A 74 -0.60 -17.90 16.83
N TRP A 75 0.64 -17.89 17.30
CA TRP A 75 1.05 -17.09 18.46
C TRP A 75 0.94 -15.59 18.16
N ASP A 76 0.50 -14.80 19.14
CA ASP A 76 0.20 -13.36 18.97
C ASP A 76 1.39 -12.56 18.41
N ASP A 77 2.60 -12.81 18.90
CA ASP A 77 3.83 -12.17 18.40
C ASP A 77 4.09 -12.46 16.92
N LEU A 78 3.73 -13.66 16.47
CA LEU A 78 3.89 -14.12 15.10
C LEU A 78 2.87 -13.42 14.18
N ARG A 79 1.63 -13.24 14.67
CA ARG A 79 0.59 -12.48 13.96
C ARG A 79 1.02 -11.02 13.77
N ILE A 80 1.50 -10.38 14.84
CA ILE A 80 1.97 -8.98 14.80
C ILE A 80 3.14 -8.82 13.83
N THR A 81 4.12 -9.72 13.88
CA THR A 81 5.30 -9.68 13.01
C THR A 81 4.93 -9.84 11.54
N PHE A 82 4.00 -10.75 11.22
CA PHE A 82 3.52 -10.91 9.84
C PHE A 82 2.79 -9.68 9.33
N VAL A 83 1.86 -9.12 10.13
CA VAL A 83 1.14 -7.88 9.79
C VAL A 83 2.13 -6.74 9.50
N ALA A 84 3.13 -6.56 10.36
CA ALA A 84 4.15 -5.52 10.21
C ALA A 84 5.01 -5.73 8.95
N LEU A 85 5.46 -6.96 8.68
CA LEU A 85 6.21 -7.28 7.47
C LEU A 85 5.38 -7.05 6.21
N LEU A 86 4.11 -7.45 6.22
CA LEU A 86 3.21 -7.26 5.08
C LEU A 86 2.98 -5.78 4.82
N ALA A 87 2.78 -4.97 5.86
CA ALA A 87 2.67 -3.54 5.77
C ALA A 87 3.91 -2.92 5.13
N ILE A 88 5.10 -3.25 5.65
CA ILE A 88 6.36 -2.71 5.16
C ILE A 88 6.59 -3.12 3.69
N VAL A 89 6.47 -4.41 3.37
CA VAL A 89 6.69 -4.92 2.01
C VAL A 89 5.70 -4.29 1.03
N TRP A 90 4.42 -4.21 1.40
CA TRP A 90 3.40 -3.62 0.54
C TRP A 90 3.58 -2.12 0.34
N THR A 91 3.93 -1.38 1.40
CA THR A 91 4.25 0.04 1.31
C THR A 91 5.48 0.27 0.43
N LEU A 92 6.52 -0.55 0.55
CA LEU A 92 7.72 -0.46 -0.29
C LEU A 92 7.42 -0.73 -1.78
N ILE A 93 6.56 -1.71 -2.09
CA ILE A 93 6.12 -2.00 -3.47
C ILE A 93 5.26 -0.85 -4.01
N SER A 94 4.41 -0.26 -3.16
CA SER A 94 3.53 0.85 -3.52
C SER A 94 4.24 2.20 -3.70
N ILE A 95 5.49 2.34 -3.23
CA ILE A 95 6.29 3.53 -3.52
C ILE A 95 6.68 3.49 -5.01
N PRO A 96 6.16 4.43 -5.84
CA PRO A 96 6.55 4.47 -7.23
C PRO A 96 8.03 4.84 -7.28
N ARG A 97 8.88 3.87 -7.62
CA ARG A 97 10.29 4.11 -7.94
C ARG A 97 10.33 5.11 -9.08
N THR A 98 10.66 6.37 -8.76
CA THR A 98 10.96 7.37 -9.79
C THR A 98 12.10 6.80 -10.60
N LYS A 99 11.81 6.36 -11.83
CA LYS A 99 12.85 6.03 -12.79
C LYS A 99 13.65 7.30 -12.96
N THR A 100 14.85 7.36 -12.38
CA THR A 100 15.82 8.42 -12.66
C THR A 100 15.87 8.52 -14.18
N PRO A 101 15.57 9.69 -14.77
CA PRO A 101 15.61 9.82 -16.22
C PRO A 101 17.05 9.52 -16.62
N THR A 102 17.27 8.37 -17.25
CA THR A 102 18.52 8.04 -17.91
C THR A 102 18.75 9.20 -18.87
N ARG A 103 19.67 10.08 -18.51
CA ARG A 103 20.11 11.22 -19.29
C ARG A 103 20.50 10.66 -20.65
N ALA A 104 19.61 10.83 -21.63
CA ALA A 104 19.81 10.35 -22.98
C ALA A 104 21.19 10.83 -23.43
N GLY A 105 22.04 9.86 -23.76
CA GLY A 105 23.42 10.06 -24.12
C GLY A 105 23.51 11.17 -25.15
N ARG A 106 24.25 12.22 -24.78
CA ARG A 106 24.70 13.29 -25.65
C ARG A 106 25.34 12.66 -26.89
N ARG A 107 24.66 12.73 -28.03
CA ARG A 107 25.17 12.35 -29.35
C ARG A 107 26.44 13.17 -29.61
N PRO A 108 27.65 12.58 -29.75
CA PRO A 108 28.79 13.32 -30.27
C PRO A 108 28.55 13.51 -31.77
N ALA A 109 28.47 14.77 -32.19
CA ALA A 109 28.61 15.14 -33.59
C ALA A 109 30.11 15.20 -33.88
N HIS A 110 30.59 14.29 -34.73
CA HIS A 110 31.82 14.43 -35.50
C HIS A 110 31.57 13.86 -36.89
#